data_AF-A0A950WJG0-F1
#
_entry.id   AF-A0A950WJG0-F1
#
_cell.length_a   1.000
_cell.length_b   1.000
_cell.length_c   1.000
_cell.angle_alpha   90.00
_cell.angle_beta   90.00
_cell.angle_gamma   90.00
#
_symmetry.space_group_name_H-M   'P 1'
#
loop_
_entity.id
_entity.type
_entity.pdbx_description
1 polymer ?
#
loop_
_entity_poly.entity_id
_entity_poly.type
_entity_poly.pdbx_seq_one_letter_code
_entity_poly.pdbx_strand_id
1 'polypeptide(L)'
;MLTRLAGGHVIDPVNDRDGSEDIWIRDGRIVAPPREPRPDTTYDISGKIVMAGGIDIHSHIAGANVYTARLLLPEYHHAAQRRPEMSSLADAGWTTSATGQL
;
A
#
# COMPACT_ATOMS: atom_id res chain seq x y z
N MET A 1 14.24 -12.56 8.16
CA MET A 1 14.62 -11.38 7.36
C MET A 1 14.37 -10.12 8.16
N LEU A 2 15.41 -9.32 8.38
CA LEU A 2 15.40 -8.01 9.01
C LEU A 2 15.54 -6.92 7.95
N THR A 3 14.51 -6.09 7.82
CA THR A 3 14.46 -4.97 6.89
C THR A 3 14.49 -3.65 7.66
N ARG A 4 15.25 -2.68 7.14
CA ARG A 4 15.24 -1.29 7.60
C ARG A 4 14.65 -0.40 6.50
N LEU A 5 13.63 0.38 6.84
CA LEU A 5 13.18 1.52 6.03
C LEU A 5 13.85 2.76 6.63
N ALA A 6 14.76 3.38 5.90
CA ALA A 6 15.63 4.44 6.41
C ALA A 6 15.15 5.83 5.99
N GLY A 7 15.04 6.75 6.95
CA GLY A 7 14.84 8.19 6.70
C GLY A 7 13.43 8.61 6.25
N GLY A 8 12.40 7.80 6.50
CA GLY A 8 11.02 8.11 6.10
C GLY A 8 10.37 9.12 7.05
N HIS A 9 9.47 9.96 6.54
CA HIS A 9 8.60 10.82 7.36
C HIS A 9 7.40 10.01 7.84
N VAL A 10 7.47 9.49 9.06
CA VAL A 10 6.46 8.62 9.66
C VAL A 10 5.31 9.46 10.22
N ILE A 11 4.08 9.11 9.82
CA ILE A 11 2.84 9.67 10.35
C ILE A 11 2.06 8.52 11.01
N ASP A 12 2.03 8.52 12.34
CA ASP A 12 1.32 7.54 13.16
C ASP A 12 0.57 8.26 14.30
N PRO A 13 -0.71 8.61 14.09
CA PRO A 13 -1.49 9.37 15.06
C PRO A 13 -1.84 8.58 16.33
N VAL A 14 -1.84 7.24 16.27
CA VAL A 14 -2.14 6.40 17.45
C VAL A 14 -0.97 6.44 18.43
N ASN A 15 0.25 6.58 17.93
CA ASN A 15 1.47 6.64 18.73
C ASN A 15 2.08 8.06 18.81
N ASP A 16 1.33 9.09 18.40
CA ASP A 16 1.73 10.50 18.40
C ASP A 16 3.08 10.76 17.70
N ARG A 17 3.23 10.23 16.47
CA ARG A 17 4.44 10.40 15.66
C ARG A 17 4.14 11.17 14.39
N ASP A 18 4.91 12.22 14.17
CA ASP A 18 4.93 13.02 12.94
C ASP A 18 6.35 13.54 12.72
N GLY A 19 7.17 12.79 11.99
CA GLY A 19 8.57 13.16 11.80
C GLY A 19 9.43 12.08 11.13
N SER A 20 10.69 12.44 10.87
CA SER A 20 11.65 11.56 10.21
C SER A 20 12.17 10.48 11.15
N GLU A 21 11.86 9.21 10.86
CA GLU A 21 12.29 8.05 11.64
C GLU A 21 12.59 6.84 10.74
N ASP A 22 13.32 5.87 11.30
CA ASP A 22 13.51 4.58 10.66
C ASP A 22 12.46 3.58 11.16
N ILE A 23 11.95 2.75 10.25
CA ILE A 23 11.10 1.62 10.59
C ILE A 23 11.87 0.32 10.44
N TRP A 24 11.82 -0.51 11.48
CA TRP A 24 12.46 -1.82 11.51
C TRP A 24 11.41 -2.91 11.43
N ILE A 25 11.60 -3.84 10.50
CA ILE A 25 10.67 -4.95 10.26
C ILE A 25 11.45 -6.26 10.36
N ARG A 26 10.98 -7.20 11.17
CA ARG A 26 11.52 -8.56 11.25
C ARG A 26 10.42 -9.56 10.97
N ASP A 27 10.63 -10.38 9.95
CA ASP A 27 9.75 -11.50 9.61
C ASP A 27 8.27 -11.09 9.50
N GLY A 28 8.03 -9.95 8.83
CA GLY A 28 6.69 -9.40 8.61
C GLY A 28 6.09 -8.61 9.77
N ARG A 29 6.84 -8.36 10.85
CA ARG A 29 6.38 -7.57 12.01
C ARG A 29 7.27 -6.36 12.25
N ILE A 30 6.68 -5.22 12.62
CA ILE A 30 7.42 -4.05 13.07
C ILE A 30 8.05 -4.36 14.43
N VAL A 31 9.33 -4.00 14.60
CA VAL A 31 10.11 -4.22 15.82
C VAL A 31 10.80 -2.93 16.24
N ALA A 32 11.23 -2.86 17.51
CA ALA A 32 12.10 -1.79 17.97
C ALA A 32 13.45 -1.82 17.23
N PRO A 33 14.14 -0.66 17.11
CA PRO A 33 15.50 -0.62 16.58
C PRO A 33 16.41 -1.63 17.29
N PRO A 34 17.08 -2.54 16.55
CA PRO A 34 18.04 -3.46 17.15
C PRO A 34 19.21 -2.69 17.77
N ARG A 35 19.74 -3.16 18.90
CA ARG A 35 20.94 -2.57 19.54
C ARG A 35 22.16 -2.58 18.62
N GLU A 36 22.34 -3.66 17.88
CA GLU A 36 23.36 -3.81 16.85
C GLU A 36 22.68 -4.03 15.50
N PRO A 37 22.33 -2.95 14.78
CA PRO A 37 21.56 -3.05 13.56
C PRO A 37 22.38 -3.70 12.43
N ARG A 38 22.03 -4.93 12.06
CA ARG A 38 22.51 -5.62 10.85
C ARG A 38 21.32 -6.04 9.99
N PRO A 39 20.67 -5.09 9.29
CA PRO A 39 19.56 -5.42 8.40
C PRO A 39 20.05 -6.26 7.21
N ASP A 40 19.27 -7.27 6.85
CA ASP A 40 19.45 -8.04 5.61
C ASP A 40 19.18 -7.16 4.38
N THR A 41 18.29 -6.17 4.52
CA THR A 41 17.96 -5.22 3.45
C THR A 41 17.64 -3.85 4.04
N THR A 42 18.18 -2.81 3.40
CA THR A 42 17.86 -1.42 3.72
C THR A 42 17.23 -0.75 2.49
N TYR A 43 16.09 -0.08 2.70
CA TYR A 43 15.45 0.77 1.71
C TYR A 43 15.60 2.22 2.15
N ASP A 44 16.25 3.06 1.34
CA ASP A 44 16.24 4.50 1.55
C ASP A 44 14.91 5.07 1.05
N ILE A 45 14.18 5.69 1.97
CA ILE A 45 12.88 6.29 1.73
C ILE A 45 12.87 7.77 2.16
N SER A 46 14.04 8.41 2.11
CA SER A 46 14.19 9.83 2.39
C SER A 46 13.24 10.68 1.53
N GLY A 47 12.55 11.62 2.18
CA GLY A 47 11.55 12.48 1.54
C GLY A 47 10.25 11.76 1.13
N LYS A 48 10.02 10.52 1.59
CA LYS A 48 8.74 9.81 1.44
C LYS A 48 7.96 9.83 2.74
N ILE A 49 6.63 9.86 2.62
CA ILE A 49 5.70 9.69 3.74
C ILE A 49 5.53 8.20 4.01
N VAL A 50 5.53 7.83 5.29
CA VAL A 50 5.29 6.47 5.77
C VAL A 50 4.07 6.47 6.67
N MET A 51 3.13 5.60 6.36
CA MET A 51 1.92 5.37 7.16
C MET A 51 1.71 3.86 7.31
N ALA A 52 0.86 3.45 8.26
CA ALA A 52 0.38 2.07 8.32
C ALA A 52 -0.35 1.68 7.04
N GLY A 53 -0.46 0.37 6.79
CA GLY A 53 -1.31 -0.14 5.72
C GLY A 53 -2.76 0.32 5.92
N GLY A 54 -3.39 0.83 4.86
CA GLY A 54 -4.77 1.30 4.91
C GLY A 54 -5.73 0.18 5.26
N ILE A 55 -6.66 0.45 6.18
CA ILE A 55 -7.74 -0.46 6.55
C ILE A 55 -9.04 0.11 6.00
N ASP A 56 -9.59 -0.55 4.98
CA ASP A 56 -10.92 -0.26 4.47
C ASP A 56 -11.95 -1.10 5.21
N ILE A 57 -12.80 -0.42 6.01
CA ILE A 57 -13.80 -1.08 6.85
C ILE A 57 -15.07 -1.46 6.08
N HIS A 58 -15.29 -0.89 4.91
CA HIS A 58 -16.54 -1.09 4.19
C HIS A 58 -16.39 -0.84 2.69
N SER A 59 -16.33 -1.94 1.94
CA SER A 59 -16.32 -1.92 0.49
C SER A 59 -17.03 -3.14 -0.09
N HIS A 60 -17.71 -2.93 -1.22
CA HIS A 60 -18.45 -3.97 -1.93
C HIS A 60 -17.54 -4.68 -2.93
N ILE A 61 -16.65 -5.53 -2.42
CA ILE A 61 -15.60 -6.17 -3.24
C ILE A 61 -15.98 -7.59 -3.68
N ALA A 62 -16.87 -8.25 -2.94
CA ALA A 62 -17.28 -9.63 -3.18
C ALA A 62 -18.76 -9.86 -2.81
N GLY A 63 -19.39 -10.84 -3.47
CA GLY A 63 -20.78 -11.24 -3.22
C GLY A 63 -21.63 -11.29 -4.49
N ALA A 64 -22.78 -11.98 -4.44
CA ALA A 64 -23.64 -12.22 -5.61
C ALA A 64 -24.03 -10.92 -6.33
N ASN A 65 -24.42 -9.89 -5.59
CA ASN A 65 -24.81 -8.60 -6.15
C ASN A 65 -23.64 -7.92 -6.87
N VAL A 66 -22.42 -8.04 -6.35
CA VAL A 66 -21.21 -7.48 -6.98
C VAL A 66 -20.94 -8.21 -8.30
N TYR A 67 -21.06 -9.55 -8.33
CA TYR A 67 -20.91 -10.32 -9.56
C TYR A 67 -21.99 -9.99 -10.60
N THR A 68 -23.25 -9.89 -10.19
CA THR A 68 -24.35 -9.52 -11.09
C THR A 68 -24.13 -8.13 -11.67
N ALA A 69 -23.66 -7.16 -10.88
CA ALA A 69 -23.35 -5.82 -11.36
C ALA A 69 -22.27 -5.84 -12.46
N ARG A 70 -21.21 -6.65 -12.29
CA ARG A 70 -20.16 -6.80 -13.32
C ARG A 70 -20.68 -7.38 -14.63
N LEU A 71 -21.65 -8.29 -14.57
CA LEU A 71 -22.28 -8.87 -15.76
C LEU A 71 -23.27 -7.91 -16.43
N LEU A 72 -24.01 -7.15 -15.63
CA LEU A 72 -25.05 -6.23 -16.12
C LEU A 72 -24.46 -4.98 -16.77
N LEU A 73 -23.32 -4.49 -16.25
CA LEU A 73 -22.70 -3.22 -16.62
C LEU A 73 -21.23 -3.43 -17.06
N PRO A 74 -20.97 -4.23 -18.11
CA PRO A 74 -19.60 -4.56 -18.52
C PRO A 74 -18.78 -3.33 -18.94
N GLU A 75 -19.38 -2.29 -19.50
CA GLU A 75 -18.74 -1.03 -19.87
C GLU A 75 -18.15 -0.25 -18.67
N TYR A 76 -18.64 -0.52 -17.47
CA TYR A 76 -18.11 0.04 -16.22
C TYR A 76 -16.92 -0.76 -15.67
N HIS A 77 -16.71 -1.99 -16.15
CA HIS A 77 -15.58 -2.80 -15.74
C HIS A 77 -14.30 -2.29 -16.41
N HIS A 78 -13.26 -2.01 -15.63
CA HIS A 78 -12.01 -1.41 -16.15
C HIS A 78 -11.35 -2.26 -17.26
N ALA A 79 -11.51 -3.58 -17.21
CA ALA A 79 -11.02 -4.49 -18.27
C ALA A 79 -11.73 -4.32 -19.63
N ALA A 80 -12.95 -3.76 -19.65
CA ALA A 80 -13.69 -3.45 -20.87
C ALA A 80 -13.45 -2.01 -21.36
N GLN A 81 -12.78 -1.17 -20.57
CA GLN A 81 -12.43 0.20 -20.94
C GLN A 81 -11.15 0.23 -21.78
N ARG A 82 -11.07 1.17 -22.73
CA ARG A 82 -9.83 1.41 -23.49
C ARG A 82 -8.76 1.96 -22.56
N ARG A 83 -7.59 1.32 -22.51
CA ARG A 83 -6.44 1.80 -21.71
C ARG A 83 -5.90 3.12 -22.28
N PRO A 84 -5.53 4.12 -21.46
CA PRO A 84 -4.86 5.33 -21.93
C PRO A 84 -3.47 4.99 -22.48
N GLU A 85 -3.09 5.58 -23.62
CA GLU A 85 -1.88 5.18 -24.36
C GLU A 85 -0.56 5.61 -23.70
N MET A 86 -0.53 6.69 -22.90
CA MET A 86 0.71 7.12 -22.22
C MET A 86 0.43 7.84 -20.88
N SER A 87 0.78 7.18 -19.78
CA SER A 87 0.90 7.78 -18.45
C SER A 87 1.95 7.00 -17.67
N SER A 88 2.72 7.67 -16.80
CA SER A 88 3.69 7.02 -15.89
C SER A 88 3.07 6.02 -14.90
N LEU A 89 1.73 5.95 -14.87
CA LEU A 89 0.93 5.01 -14.09
C LEU A 89 0.27 3.93 -14.95
N ALA A 90 0.54 3.89 -16.27
CA ALA A 90 -0.05 2.92 -17.19
C ALA A 90 0.31 1.46 -16.87
N ASP A 91 1.47 1.24 -16.23
CA ASP A 91 1.99 -0.09 -15.86
C ASP A 91 1.69 -0.47 -14.40
N ALA A 92 1.19 0.48 -13.59
CA ALA A 92 0.82 0.21 -12.21
C ALA A 92 -0.59 -0.39 -12.16
N GLY A 93 -0.71 -1.66 -12.55
CA GLY A 93 -2.00 -2.36 -12.58
C GLY A 93 -2.71 -2.42 -11.23
N TRP A 94 -1.96 -2.33 -10.12
CA TRP A 94 -2.47 -2.30 -8.75
C TRP A 94 -1.67 -1.31 -7.90
N THR A 95 -2.31 -0.24 -7.44
CA THR A 95 -1.84 0.64 -6.36
C THR A 95 -2.91 0.67 -5.27
N THR A 96 -2.68 1.34 -4.13
CA THR A 96 -3.66 1.45 -3.03
C THR A 96 -5.02 2.02 -3.46
N SER A 97 -5.13 2.66 -4.65
CA SER A 97 -6.39 3.10 -5.25
C SER A 97 -7.23 1.98 -5.92
N ALA A 98 -6.71 0.75 -6.07
CA ALA A 98 -7.40 -0.40 -6.67
C ALA A 98 -7.90 -1.41 -5.63
N THR A 99 -7.78 -1.10 -4.33
CA THR A 99 -8.33 -1.92 -3.26
C THR A 99 -9.86 -1.97 -3.42
N GLY A 100 -10.39 -3.13 -3.81
CA GLY A 100 -11.82 -3.38 -3.95
C GLY A 100 -12.42 -3.27 -5.36
N GLN A 101 -11.60 -3.09 -6.40
CA GLN A 101 -12.05 -3.18 -7.80
C GLN A 101 -11.86 -4.60 -8.36
N LEU A 102 -12.48 -5.58 -7.69
CA LEU A 102 -12.76 -6.87 -8.32
C LEU A 102 -13.87 -6.71 -9.36
#